data_AF-A0A350H4D1-F1
#
_entry.id   AF-A0A350H4D1-F1
#
_cell.length_a   1.000
_cell.length_b   1.000
_cell.length_c   1.000
_cell.angle_alpha   90.00
_cell.angle_beta   90.00
_cell.angle_gamma   90.00
#
_symmetry.space_group_name_H-M   'P 1'
#
loop_
_entity.id
_entity.type
_entity.pdbx_description
1 polymer ?
#
loop_
_entity_poly.entity_id
_entity_poly.type
_entity_poly.pdbx_seq_one_letter_code
_entity_poly.pdbx_strand_id
1 'polypeptide(L)'
;MKVIIINGPMGVGKTTIGKYIANKNPKTAFIDGDWCMDLHPFVGNRETKSMAVNNILHMVDNYSKCTECKMIVLVWLMDDAWVYESIIDGIKNIGLDINSVTLICSKEKLIERWKNDTACEWRTDEWLDASIKSLSYFETLKNTLDTSELSVEKVTDKISNSFSIQ
;
A
#
# COMPACT_ATOMS: atom_id res chain seq x y z
N MET A 1 10.98 13.65 -6.94
CA MET A 1 10.13 13.52 -5.73
C MET A 1 10.02 12.05 -5.41
N LYS A 2 9.98 11.68 -4.12
CA LYS A 2 9.97 10.28 -3.67
C LYS A 2 8.55 9.74 -3.55
N VAL A 3 8.32 8.52 -4.04
CA VAL A 3 7.09 7.76 -3.85
C VAL A 3 7.39 6.46 -3.10
N ILE A 4 6.79 6.30 -1.93
CA ILE A 4 6.81 5.04 -1.17
C ILE A 4 5.51 4.30 -1.47
N ILE A 5 5.62 3.06 -1.93
CA ILE A 5 4.48 2.21 -2.24
C ILE A 5 4.48 1.06 -1.24
N ILE A 6 3.35 0.84 -0.58
CA ILE A 6 3.17 -0.21 0.41
C ILE A 6 2.04 -1.13 -0.06
N ASN A 7 2.44 -2.31 -0.54
CA ASN A 7 1.55 -3.39 -0.94
C ASN A 7 1.38 -4.41 0.20
N GLY A 8 0.43 -5.34 0.06
CA GLY A 8 0.27 -6.50 0.92
C GLY A 8 -1.20 -6.89 1.15
N PRO A 9 -1.43 -8.01 1.86
CA PRO A 9 -2.76 -8.50 2.20
C PRO A 9 -3.62 -7.47 2.93
N MET A 10 -4.93 -7.65 2.89
CA MET A 10 -5.86 -6.84 3.70
C MET A 10 -5.55 -7.04 5.19
N GLY A 11 -5.67 -6.00 6.02
CA GLY A 11 -5.41 -6.12 7.46
C GLY A 11 -3.94 -6.32 7.88
N VAL A 12 -2.99 -6.45 6.95
CA VAL A 12 -1.56 -6.60 7.28
C VAL A 12 -0.95 -5.35 7.95
N GLY A 13 -1.62 -4.19 7.86
CA GLY A 13 -1.20 -2.94 8.51
C GLY A 13 -0.70 -1.83 7.57
N LYS A 14 -0.93 -1.94 6.25
CA LYS A 14 -0.47 -0.96 5.24
C LYS A 14 -0.84 0.49 5.60
N THR A 15 -2.12 0.75 5.87
CA THR A 15 -2.64 2.09 6.20
C THR A 15 -2.01 2.63 7.49
N THR A 16 -1.80 1.79 8.51
CA THR A 16 -1.12 2.18 9.76
C THR A 16 0.31 2.61 9.51
N ILE A 17 1.10 1.80 8.79
CA ILE A 17 2.48 2.12 8.45
C ILE A 17 2.55 3.36 7.55
N GLY A 18 1.71 3.44 6.52
CA GLY A 18 1.74 4.54 5.57
C GLY A 18 1.35 5.88 6.20
N LYS A 19 0.32 5.92 7.05
CA LYS A 19 -0.04 7.11 7.83
C LYS A 19 1.06 7.50 8.81
N TYR A 20 1.71 6.53 9.45
CA TYR A 20 2.84 6.80 10.34
C TYR A 20 4.02 7.47 9.59
N ILE A 21 4.37 6.95 8.41
CA ILE A 21 5.39 7.56 7.53
C ILE A 21 4.98 8.98 7.15
N ALA A 22 3.74 9.18 6.68
CA ALA A 22 3.27 10.50 6.26
C ALA A 22 3.29 11.52 7.41
N ASN A 23 2.90 11.12 8.62
CA ASN A 23 2.92 12.00 9.80
C ASN A 23 4.34 12.34 10.27
N LYS A 24 5.29 11.41 10.13
CA LYS A 24 6.70 11.67 10.48
C LYS A 24 7.46 12.51 9.47
N ASN A 25 6.99 12.59 8.22
CA ASN A 25 7.66 13.29 7.13
C ASN A 25 6.77 14.46 6.66
N PRO A 26 7.03 15.70 7.10
CA PRO A 26 6.24 16.85 6.67
C PRO A 26 6.16 16.97 5.14
N LYS A 27 5.07 17.55 4.64
CA LYS A 27 4.82 17.72 3.20
C LYS A 27 4.69 16.39 2.44
N THR A 28 4.13 15.36 3.10
CA THR A 28 3.83 14.06 2.47
C THR A 28 2.36 13.97 2.11
N ALA A 29 2.07 13.65 0.84
CA ALA A 29 0.74 13.23 0.41
C ALA A 29 0.54 11.75 0.73
N PHE A 30 -0.64 11.39 1.24
CA PHE A 30 -1.03 10.00 1.50
C PHE A 30 -2.16 9.62 0.55
N ILE A 31 -1.95 8.56 -0.22
CA ILE A 31 -2.91 8.00 -1.17
C ILE A 31 -3.31 6.61 -0.68
N ASP A 32 -4.60 6.41 -0.42
CA ASP A 32 -5.18 5.10 -0.22
C ASP A 32 -5.84 4.63 -1.52
N GLY A 33 -5.39 3.52 -2.08
CA GLY A 33 -5.89 3.01 -3.35
C GLY A 33 -7.35 2.57 -3.29
N ASP A 34 -7.85 2.21 -2.10
CA ASP A 34 -9.27 1.87 -1.93
C ASP A 34 -10.17 3.10 -2.18
N TRP A 35 -9.72 4.30 -1.77
CA TRP A 35 -10.43 5.57 -2.06
C TRP A 35 -10.45 5.92 -3.54
N CYS A 36 -9.52 5.36 -4.33
CA CYS A 36 -9.47 5.57 -5.78
C CYS A 36 -10.46 4.67 -6.54
N MET A 37 -11.17 3.78 -5.83
CA MET A 37 -12.14 2.82 -6.35
C MET A 37 -13.34 2.64 -5.41
N ASP A 38 -13.71 3.69 -4.67
CA ASP A 38 -14.79 3.66 -3.67
C ASP A 38 -16.19 3.73 -4.34
N LEU A 39 -16.53 2.66 -5.08
CA LEU A 39 -17.81 2.49 -5.77
C LEU A 39 -18.82 1.79 -4.86
N HIS A 40 -20.09 2.20 -4.94
CA HIS A 40 -21.17 1.66 -4.14
C HIS A 40 -22.32 1.19 -5.06
N PRO A 41 -22.50 -0.12 -5.28
CA PRO A 41 -21.80 -1.26 -4.66
C PRO A 41 -20.36 -1.43 -5.16
N PHE A 42 -19.52 -2.06 -4.32
CA PHE A 42 -18.13 -2.34 -4.67
C PHE A 42 -18.03 -3.30 -5.86
N VAL A 43 -17.18 -2.95 -6.82
CA VAL A 43 -16.86 -3.78 -7.99
C VAL A 43 -15.36 -3.79 -8.16
N GLY A 44 -14.70 -4.93 -7.94
CA GLY A 44 -13.25 -5.11 -8.05
C GLY A 44 -12.81 -5.86 -9.31
N ASN A 45 -13.36 -5.48 -10.47
CA ASN A 45 -13.06 -6.15 -11.75
C ASN A 45 -11.91 -5.43 -12.50
N ARG A 46 -11.57 -5.90 -13.71
CA ARG A 46 -10.49 -5.30 -14.52
C ARG A 46 -10.74 -3.83 -14.85
N GLU A 47 -11.96 -3.47 -15.23
CA GLU A 47 -12.33 -2.10 -15.61
C GLU A 47 -12.16 -1.14 -14.42
N THR A 48 -12.69 -1.50 -13.26
CA THR A 48 -12.60 -0.65 -12.07
C THR A 48 -11.18 -0.57 -11.52
N LYS A 49 -10.40 -1.67 -11.56
CA LYS A 49 -8.97 -1.65 -11.25
C LYS A 49 -8.20 -0.73 -12.22
N SER A 50 -8.49 -0.75 -13.52
CA SER A 50 -7.87 0.15 -14.50
C SER A 50 -8.22 1.62 -14.24
N MET A 51 -9.49 1.91 -13.90
CA MET A 51 -9.91 3.24 -13.47
C MET A 51 -9.14 3.70 -12.22
N ALA A 52 -9.02 2.84 -11.20
CA ALA A 52 -8.30 3.16 -9.97
C ALA A 52 -6.81 3.45 -10.23
N VAL A 53 -6.16 2.67 -11.08
CA VAL A 53 -4.77 2.93 -11.53
C VAL A 53 -4.67 4.32 -12.17
N ASN A 54 -5.59 4.68 -13.07
CA ASN A 54 -5.62 6.00 -13.69
C ASN A 54 -5.81 7.13 -12.67
N ASN A 55 -6.73 6.95 -11.71
CA ASN A 55 -6.98 7.92 -10.63
C ASN A 55 -5.71 8.12 -9.79
N ILE A 56 -5.05 7.04 -9.37
CA ILE A 56 -3.82 7.09 -8.59
C ILE A 56 -2.72 7.84 -9.35
N LEU A 57 -2.47 7.46 -10.61
CA LEU A 57 -1.42 8.09 -11.43
C LEU A 57 -1.70 9.58 -11.66
N HIS A 58 -2.97 9.96 -11.84
CA HIS A 58 -3.36 11.37 -11.96
C HIS A 58 -3.08 12.15 -10.68
N MET A 59 -3.40 11.59 -9.51
CA MET A 59 -3.08 12.23 -8.22
C MET A 59 -1.56 12.32 -8.01
N VAL A 60 -0.80 11.27 -8.33
CA VAL A 60 0.66 11.29 -8.25
C VAL A 60 1.25 12.40 -9.11
N ASP A 61 0.81 12.53 -10.36
CA ASP A 61 1.25 13.59 -11.27
C ASP A 61 0.92 14.99 -10.72
N ASN A 62 -0.29 15.20 -10.21
CA ASN A 62 -0.68 16.47 -9.59
C ASN A 62 0.17 16.81 -8.37
N TYR A 63 0.39 15.86 -7.45
CA TYR A 63 1.24 16.06 -6.28
C TYR A 63 2.69 16.35 -6.67
N SER A 64 3.20 15.73 -7.73
CA SER A 64 4.57 15.96 -8.23
C SER A 64 4.83 17.42 -8.64
N LYS A 65 3.77 18.12 -9.07
CA LYS A 65 3.79 19.52 -9.51
C LYS A 65 3.49 20.51 -8.39
N CYS A 66 3.05 20.02 -7.23
CA CYS A 66 2.74 20.85 -6.07
C CYS A 66 3.99 21.14 -5.24
N THR A 67 4.38 22.41 -5.11
CA THR A 67 5.58 22.80 -4.34
C THR A 67 5.48 22.51 -2.84
N GLU A 68 4.25 22.37 -2.32
CA GLU A 68 3.97 21.99 -0.93
C GLU A 68 3.98 20.48 -0.68
N CYS A 69 4.11 19.66 -1.73
CA CYS A 69 4.31 18.23 -1.62
C CYS A 69 5.78 17.89 -1.89
N LYS A 70 6.37 17.03 -1.06
CA LYS A 70 7.77 16.59 -1.16
C LYS A 70 7.92 15.07 -1.19
N MET A 71 6.89 14.34 -0.79
CA MET A 71 6.86 12.88 -0.79
C MET A 71 5.43 12.41 -1.00
N ILE A 72 5.27 11.22 -1.58
CA ILE A 72 4.00 10.52 -1.68
C ILE A 72 4.13 9.17 -1.00
N VAL A 73 3.14 8.79 -0.19
CA VAL A 73 2.97 7.44 0.33
C VAL A 73 1.69 6.87 -0.26
N LEU A 74 1.81 5.81 -1.06
CA LEU A 74 0.71 5.07 -1.65
C LEU A 74 0.55 3.73 -0.92
N VAL A 75 -0.62 3.47 -0.36
CA VAL A 75 -1.00 2.16 0.17
C VAL A 75 -2.09 1.56 -0.71
N TRP A 76 -1.97 0.29 -1.08
CA TRP A 76 -3.05 -0.42 -1.75
C TRP A 76 -2.87 -1.94 -1.66
N LEU A 77 -3.95 -2.71 -1.79
CA LEU A 77 -3.88 -4.15 -2.02
C LEU A 77 -3.78 -4.38 -3.53
N MET A 78 -2.58 -4.74 -4.00
CA MET A 78 -2.29 -5.06 -5.39
C MET A 78 -1.95 -6.54 -5.49
N ASP A 79 -2.98 -7.36 -5.62
CA ASP A 79 -2.93 -8.82 -5.77
C ASP A 79 -2.80 -9.27 -7.24
N ASP A 80 -3.03 -8.37 -8.18
CA ASP A 80 -2.79 -8.57 -9.61
C ASP A 80 -1.46 -7.95 -10.03
N ALA A 81 -0.55 -8.76 -10.61
CA ALA A 81 0.75 -8.29 -11.09
C ALA A 81 0.63 -7.12 -12.07
N TRP A 82 -0.34 -7.14 -12.98
CA TRP A 82 -0.54 -6.07 -13.96
C TRP A 82 -0.92 -4.73 -13.31
N VAL A 83 -1.65 -4.74 -12.18
CA VAL A 83 -1.99 -3.51 -11.45
C VAL A 83 -0.74 -2.91 -10.84
N TYR A 84 0.05 -3.74 -10.17
CA TYR A 84 1.30 -3.33 -9.56
C TYR A 84 2.27 -2.77 -10.60
N GLU A 85 2.48 -3.47 -11.72
CA GLU A 85 3.35 -3.03 -12.81
C GLU A 85 2.87 -1.72 -13.44
N SER A 86 1.55 -1.57 -13.68
CA SER A 86 0.99 -0.34 -14.24
C SER A 86 1.23 0.88 -13.35
N ILE A 87 1.11 0.73 -12.03
CA ILE A 87 1.43 1.80 -11.08
C ILE A 87 2.92 2.12 -11.10
N ILE A 88 3.79 1.11 -11.03
CA ILE A 88 5.24 1.30 -11.03
C ILE A 88 5.69 2.02 -12.31
N ASP A 89 5.27 1.54 -13.47
CA ASP A 89 5.69 2.09 -14.75
C ASP A 89 5.08 3.48 -14.99
N GLY A 90 3.82 3.70 -14.58
CA GLY A 90 3.20 5.02 -14.61
C GLY A 90 3.97 6.05 -13.79
N ILE A 91 4.39 5.69 -12.57
CA ILE A 91 5.18 6.59 -11.70
C ILE A 91 6.58 6.84 -12.28
N LYS A 92 7.25 5.81 -12.84
CA LYS A 92 8.53 5.98 -13.54
C LYS A 92 8.42 6.91 -14.74
N ASN A 93 7.34 6.82 -15.51
CA ASN A 93 7.09 7.69 -16.67
C ASN A 93 6.89 9.17 -16.28
N ILE A 94 6.40 9.44 -15.06
CA ILE A 94 6.35 10.79 -14.49
C ILE A 94 7.76 11.27 -14.07
N GLY A 95 8.74 10.37 -13.98
CA GLY A 95 10.13 10.68 -13.61
C GLY A 95 10.36 10.74 -12.11
N LEU A 96 9.61 9.94 -11.33
CA LEU A 96 9.70 9.92 -9.86
C LEU A 96 10.47 8.69 -9.35
N ASP A 97 11.12 8.86 -8.20
CA ASP A 97 11.86 7.80 -7.52
C ASP A 97 10.91 6.92 -6.71
N ILE A 98 11.01 5.60 -6.88
CA ILE A 98 10.11 4.63 -6.25
C ILE A 98 10.87 3.75 -5.27
N ASN A 99 10.30 3.56 -4.08
CA ASN A 99 10.52 2.34 -3.30
C ASN A 99 9.19 1.69 -3.04
N SER A 100 9.13 0.42 -3.41
CA SER A 100 7.97 -0.40 -3.17
C SER A 100 8.34 -1.54 -2.25
N VAL A 101 7.49 -1.76 -1.25
CA VAL A 101 7.57 -2.87 -0.32
C VAL A 101 6.23 -3.61 -0.29
N THR A 102 6.29 -4.93 -0.20
CA THR A 102 5.13 -5.77 0.08
C THR A 102 5.19 -6.21 1.54
N LEU A 103 4.26 -5.74 2.36
CA LEU A 103 4.17 -6.21 3.75
C LEU A 103 3.58 -7.61 3.78
N ILE A 104 4.23 -8.49 4.54
CA ILE A 104 3.70 -9.81 4.89
C ILE A 104 3.70 -9.97 6.41
N CYS A 105 2.94 -10.94 6.90
CA CYS A 105 2.99 -11.40 8.28
C CYS A 105 2.49 -12.84 8.37
N SER A 106 2.76 -13.49 9.50
CA SER A 106 2.17 -14.79 9.80
C SER A 106 0.65 -14.73 9.81
N LYS A 107 0.02 -15.87 9.57
CA LYS A 107 -1.43 -16.03 9.65
C LYS A 107 -1.95 -15.63 11.03
N GLU A 108 -1.26 -16.05 12.08
CA GLU A 108 -1.63 -15.77 13.48
C GLU A 108 -1.62 -14.27 13.73
N LYS A 109 -0.58 -13.56 13.24
CA LYS A 109 -0.49 -12.11 13.39
C LYS A 109 -1.55 -11.38 12.57
N LEU A 110 -1.86 -11.87 11.37
CA LEU A 110 -2.92 -11.32 10.56
C LEU A 110 -4.27 -11.39 11.29
N ILE A 111 -4.60 -12.54 11.86
CA ILE A 111 -5.84 -12.76 12.64
C ILE A 111 -5.87 -11.86 13.87
N GLU A 112 -4.76 -11.74 14.60
CA GLU A 112 -4.65 -10.85 15.77
C GLU A 112 -4.93 -9.39 15.38
N ARG A 113 -4.25 -8.88 14.34
CA ARG A 113 -4.45 -7.51 13.83
C ARG A 113 -5.89 -7.29 13.37
N TRP A 114 -6.46 -8.27 12.67
CA TRP A 114 -7.82 -8.20 12.16
C TRP A 114 -8.85 -8.04 13.27
N LYS A 115 -8.74 -8.85 14.33
CA LYS A 115 -9.66 -8.81 15.48
C LYS A 115 -9.53 -7.53 16.30
N ASN A 116 -8.34 -6.94 16.33
CA ASN A 116 -8.09 -5.69 17.06
C ASN A 116 -8.55 -4.44 16.28
N ASP A 117 -8.76 -4.54 14.97
CA ASP A 117 -9.20 -3.44 14.11
C ASP A 117 -10.74 -3.34 14.09
N THR A 118 -11.33 -2.91 15.20
CA THR A 118 -12.79 -2.87 15.36
C THR A 118 -13.48 -1.69 14.67
N ALA A 119 -12.71 -0.74 14.13
CA ALA A 119 -13.24 0.47 13.49
C ALA A 119 -13.50 0.31 11.98
N CYS A 120 -12.95 -0.74 11.36
CA CYS A 120 -13.07 -0.98 9.93
C CYS A 120 -14.25 -1.92 9.63
N GLU A 121 -15.28 -1.40 8.97
CA GLU A 121 -16.50 -2.17 8.61
C GLU A 121 -16.21 -3.41 7.74
N TRP A 122 -15.08 -3.39 7.02
CA TRP A 122 -14.65 -4.48 6.16
C TRP A 122 -14.00 -5.65 6.93
N ARG A 123 -13.87 -5.57 8.26
CA ARG A 123 -13.30 -6.63 9.12
C ARG A 123 -14.32 -7.73 9.41
N THR A 124 -14.87 -8.30 8.34
CA THR A 124 -15.76 -9.46 8.38
C THR A 124 -14.96 -10.77 8.34
N ASP A 125 -15.59 -11.88 8.75
CA ASP A 125 -14.97 -13.21 8.64
C ASP A 125 -14.73 -13.63 7.18
N GLU A 126 -15.63 -13.26 6.26
CA GLU A 126 -15.49 -13.53 4.83
C GLU A 126 -14.22 -12.88 4.26
N TRP A 127 -14.01 -11.60 4.56
CA TRP A 127 -12.82 -10.87 4.13
C TRP A 127 -11.55 -11.34 4.85
N LEU A 128 -11.64 -11.82 6.09
CA LEU A 128 -10.52 -12.44 6.78
C LEU A 128 -10.08 -13.72 6.06
N ASP A 129 -11.01 -14.59 5.70
CA ASP A 129 -10.73 -15.82 4.96
C ASP A 129 -10.09 -15.54 3.60
N ALA A 130 -10.60 -14.54 2.88
CA ALA A 130 -10.01 -14.08 1.63
C ALA A 130 -8.57 -13.58 1.83
N SER A 131 -8.33 -12.78 2.88
CA SER A 131 -7.02 -12.25 3.19
C SER A 131 -6.02 -13.35 3.58
N ILE A 132 -6.42 -14.32 4.40
CA ILE A 132 -5.59 -15.47 4.78
C ILE A 132 -5.18 -16.28 3.55
N LYS A 133 -6.12 -16.53 2.62
CA LYS A 133 -5.83 -17.25 1.37
C LYS A 133 -4.83 -16.50 0.49
N SER A 134 -4.83 -15.17 0.52
CA SER A 134 -3.91 -14.35 -0.28
C SER A 134 -2.46 -14.34 0.23
N LEU A 135 -2.19 -14.76 1.48
CA LEU A 135 -0.86 -14.72 2.08
C LEU A 135 0.19 -15.41 1.21
N SER A 136 -0.11 -16.61 0.71
CA SER A 136 0.81 -17.40 -0.10
C SER A 136 1.22 -16.70 -1.39
N TYR A 137 0.29 -15.98 -2.04
CA TYR A 137 0.61 -15.17 -3.21
C TYR A 137 1.61 -14.07 -2.86
N PHE A 138 1.35 -13.29 -1.80
CA PHE A 138 2.22 -12.18 -1.42
C PHE A 138 3.61 -12.65 -0.96
N GLU A 139 3.71 -13.81 -0.32
CA GLU A 139 4.99 -14.43 0.06
C GLU A 139 5.87 -14.78 -1.15
N THR A 140 5.29 -15.01 -2.34
CA THR A 140 6.05 -15.26 -3.56
C THR A 140 6.68 -14.00 -4.18
N LEU A 141 6.27 -12.81 -3.74
CA LEU A 141 6.77 -11.55 -4.30
C LEU A 141 8.21 -11.27 -3.81
N LYS A 142 9.01 -10.60 -4.66
CA LYS A 142 10.45 -10.40 -4.42
C LYS A 142 10.77 -9.32 -3.39
N ASN A 143 9.91 -8.32 -3.21
CA ASN A 143 10.15 -7.14 -2.38
C ASN A 143 9.39 -7.20 -1.04
N THR A 144 9.37 -8.38 -0.42
CA THR A 144 8.61 -8.62 0.80
C THR A 144 9.33 -8.14 2.06
N LEU A 145 8.54 -7.71 3.05
CA LEU A 145 8.99 -7.37 4.39
C LEU A 145 8.06 -8.03 5.41
N ASP A 146 8.59 -9.02 6.15
CA ASP A 146 7.86 -9.62 7.27
C ASP A 146 7.79 -8.65 8.45
N THR A 147 6.56 -8.39 8.88
CA THR A 147 6.22 -7.43 9.93
C THR A 147 5.68 -8.11 11.19
N SER A 148 5.68 -9.45 11.27
CA SER A 148 5.01 -10.20 12.34
C SER A 148 5.41 -9.74 13.74
N GLU A 149 6.74 -9.59 13.93
CA GLU A 149 7.36 -9.26 15.21
C GLU A 149 7.95 -7.84 15.25
N LEU A 150 7.55 -6.98 14.30
CA LEU A 150 8.08 -5.62 14.19
C LEU A 150 7.05 -4.58 14.64
N SER A 151 7.54 -3.58 15.38
CA SER A 151 6.75 -2.39 15.67
C SER A 151 6.62 -1.50 14.43
N VAL A 152 5.64 -0.61 14.43
CA VAL A 152 5.40 0.36 13.34
C VAL A 152 6.65 1.20 13.06
N GLU A 153 7.37 1.61 14.11
CA GLU A 153 8.65 2.33 14.03
C GLU A 153 9.69 1.52 13.25
N LYS A 154 9.93 0.26 13.67
CA LYS A 154 10.96 -0.59 13.06
C LYS A 154 10.64 -0.90 11.60
N VAL A 155 9.37 -1.11 11.26
CA VAL A 155 8.94 -1.30 9.87
C VAL A 155 9.22 -0.03 9.06
N THR A 156 8.86 1.13 9.60
CA THR A 156 9.10 2.44 8.95
C THR A 156 10.59 2.71 8.72
N ASP A 157 11.43 2.41 9.70
CA ASP A 157 12.88 2.58 9.60
C ASP A 157 13.46 1.68 8.50
N LYS A 158 13.00 0.42 8.42
CA LYS A 158 13.41 -0.50 7.34
C LYS A 158 13.01 0.01 5.96
N ILE A 159 11.76 0.46 5.79
CA ILE A 159 11.27 1.02 4.51
C ILE A 159 12.08 2.27 4.12
N SER A 160 12.43 3.11 5.10
CA SER A 160 13.18 4.35 4.85
C SER A 160 14.65 4.08 4.48
N ASN A 161 15.30 3.11 5.14
CA ASN A 161 16.71 2.78 4.95
C ASN A 161 17.01 2.02 3.65
N SER A 162 16.03 1.36 3.04
CA SER A 162 16.17 0.75 1.71
C SER A 162 16.52 1.76 0.60
N PHE A 163 16.45 3.06 0.88
CA PHE A 163 16.86 4.14 -0.03
C PHE A 163 18.29 4.67 0.19
N SER A 164 18.93 4.36 1.32
CA SER A 164 20.25 4.90 1.64
C SER A 164 21.40 4.12 0.97
N ILE A 165 21.06 3.12 0.16
CA ILE A 165 21.99 2.28 -0.60
C ILE A 165 21.62 2.38 -2.09
N GLN A 166 21.77 3.58 -2.65
CA GLN A 166 21.83 3.83 -4.09
C GLN A 166 22.80 4.97 -4.36
#